data_AF-A0A2V8LWI9-F1
#
_entry.id   AF-A0A2V8LWI9-F1
#
_cell.length_a   1.000
_cell.length_b   1.000
_cell.length_c   1.000
_cell.angle_alpha   90.00
_cell.angle_beta   90.00
_cell.angle_gamma   90.00
#
_symmetry.space_group_name_H-M   'P 1'
#
loop_
_entity.id
_entity.type
_entity.pdbx_description
1 polymer ?
#
loop_
_entity_poly.entity_id
_entity_poly.type
_entity_poly.pdbx_seq_one_letter_code
_entity_poly.pdbx_strand_id
1 'polypeptide(L)'
;MAFFPSLVLWSSQALKDGPIVLLLVLAILLTLRLGDKLSFKNAAILCLVLATLISFRFYLFYMMTTAVLGAFIIGTREFTLSGFIRQLFVVVGIGLALTYMGVLRTAQQQAGYFGDLRVVERSRLDQSRAQSGFGQDVDVSTTEGAIKAVPLGIINLLFAPFPWEVRSLRQSITLPEMLVWWTCFPLLILGLWFTIRHRLRQSFVILIFTTMLTLAYSIYQGNVGTAYRQRAQLLVFYFIFVAVGYVLVREKREEKKQLADAVRQHPEVRRRDRRLPISAGSPAKAN
;
A
#
# COMPACT_ATOMS: atom_id res chain seq x y z
N MET A 1 0.17 14.01 -4.88
CA MET A 1 1.39 13.34 -5.37
C MET A 1 2.35 14.32 -6.03
N ALA A 2 1.93 15.15 -7.01
CA ALA A 2 2.82 16.03 -7.78
C ALA A 2 3.64 17.06 -6.96
N PHE A 3 3.18 17.44 -5.76
CA PHE A 3 3.84 18.44 -4.92
C PHE A 3 4.65 17.84 -3.76
N PHE A 4 4.79 16.52 -3.68
CA PHE A 4 5.58 15.88 -2.62
C PHE A 4 7.08 16.02 -2.94
N PRO A 5 7.88 16.73 -2.11
CA PRO A 5 9.27 17.03 -2.43
C PRO A 5 10.12 15.80 -2.75
N SER A 6 9.95 14.70 -2.00
CA SER A 6 10.64 13.44 -2.23
C SER A 6 10.33 12.85 -3.60
N LEU A 7 9.06 12.84 -4.02
CA LEU A 7 8.66 12.31 -5.31
C LEU A 7 9.26 13.12 -6.45
N VAL A 8 9.30 14.45 -6.33
CA VAL A 8 9.93 15.34 -7.31
C VAL A 8 11.44 15.13 -7.35
N LEU A 9 12.11 15.13 -6.20
CA LEU A 9 13.57 14.98 -6.09
C LEU A 9 14.07 13.63 -6.63
N TRP A 10 13.38 12.54 -6.30
CA TRP A 10 13.81 11.20 -6.75
C TRP A 10 13.43 10.94 -8.20
N SER A 11 12.38 11.59 -8.71
CA SER A 11 12.02 11.53 -10.13
C SER A 11 12.92 12.44 -10.99
N SER A 12 13.46 13.53 -10.43
CA SER A 12 14.37 14.45 -11.14
C SER A 12 15.81 13.94 -11.20
N GLN A 13 16.22 13.02 -10.33
CA GLN A 13 17.61 12.54 -10.23
C GLN A 13 18.01 11.50 -11.29
N ALA A 14 17.19 11.24 -12.32
CA ALA A 14 17.43 10.20 -13.36
C ALA A 14 17.83 8.82 -12.78
N LEU A 15 17.49 8.57 -11.52
CA LEU A 15 17.71 7.30 -10.85
C LEU A 15 16.69 6.28 -11.36
N LYS A 16 17.03 5.01 -11.21
CA LYS A 16 16.17 3.88 -11.61
C LYS A 16 14.78 3.91 -10.95
N ASP A 17 14.60 4.66 -9.85
CA ASP A 17 13.39 4.67 -9.04
C ASP A 17 12.16 5.25 -9.77
N GLY A 18 12.31 6.28 -10.62
CA GLY A 18 11.21 6.85 -11.40
C GLY A 18 10.60 5.87 -12.41
N PRO A 19 11.40 5.29 -13.33
CA PRO A 19 10.95 4.25 -14.25
C PRO A 19 10.35 3.04 -13.55
N ILE A 20 10.90 2.63 -12.39
CA ILE A 20 10.37 1.52 -11.60
C ILE A 20 8.95 1.82 -11.13
N VAL A 21 8.71 2.99 -10.53
CA VAL A 21 7.36 3.37 -10.07
C VAL A 21 6.37 3.36 -11.23
N LEU A 22 6.77 3.89 -12.40
CA LEU A 22 5.94 3.85 -13.60
C LEU A 22 5.60 2.41 -14.02
N LEU A 23 6.59 1.52 -14.06
CA LEU A 23 6.38 0.10 -14.38
C LEU A 23 5.46 -0.58 -13.36
N LEU A 24 5.60 -0.29 -12.07
CA LEU A 24 4.75 -0.87 -11.03
C LEU A 24 3.29 -0.42 -11.15
N VAL A 25 3.07 0.88 -11.38
CA VAL A 25 1.72 1.43 -11.60
C VAL A 25 1.11 0.85 -12.88
N LEU A 26 1.90 0.74 -13.96
CA LEU A 26 1.47 0.14 -15.21
C LEU A 26 1.12 -1.34 -15.04
N ALA A 27 1.92 -2.11 -14.28
CA ALA A 27 1.64 -3.50 -13.98
C ALA A 27 0.28 -3.66 -13.26
N ILE A 28 0.08 -2.90 -12.17
CA ILE A 28 -1.19 -2.90 -11.43
C ILE A 28 -2.37 -2.55 -12.34
N LEU A 29 -2.25 -1.50 -13.15
CA LEU A 29 -3.29 -1.07 -14.07
C LEU A 29 -3.63 -2.15 -15.11
N LEU A 30 -2.62 -2.79 -15.69
CA LEU A 30 -2.80 -3.87 -16.65
C LEU A 30 -3.44 -5.10 -16.01
N THR A 31 -3.07 -5.44 -14.78
CA THR A 31 -3.69 -6.53 -14.02
C THR A 31 -5.17 -6.26 -13.75
N LEU A 32 -5.51 -5.04 -13.33
CA LEU A 32 -6.91 -4.65 -13.13
C LEU A 32 -7.70 -4.70 -14.46
N ARG A 33 -7.12 -4.18 -15.56
CA ARG A 33 -7.75 -4.24 -16.89
C ARG A 33 -7.95 -5.66 -17.40
N LEU A 34 -6.98 -6.55 -17.20
CA LEU A 34 -7.08 -7.98 -17.55
C LEU A 34 -8.13 -8.70 -16.70
N GLY A 35 -8.29 -8.29 -15.44
CA GLY A 35 -9.38 -8.76 -14.59
C GLY A 35 -10.76 -8.46 -15.18
N ASP A 36 -10.95 -7.28 -15.77
CA ASP A 36 -12.20 -6.89 -16.41
C ASP A 36 -12.41 -7.51 -17.79
N LYS A 37 -11.47 -7.30 -18.71
CA LYS A 37 -11.53 -7.76 -20.11
C LYS A 37 -10.20 -8.41 -20.51
N LEU A 38 -10.28 -9.65 -20.98
CA LEU A 38 -9.12 -10.30 -21.58
C LEU A 38 -8.72 -9.58 -22.86
N SER A 39 -7.49 -9.11 -22.87
CA SER A 39 -6.87 -8.51 -24.05
C SER A 39 -5.46 -9.04 -24.13
N PHE A 40 -5.17 -9.73 -25.24
CA PHE A 40 -3.82 -10.24 -25.52
C PHE A 40 -2.78 -9.12 -25.46
N LYS A 41 -3.13 -7.92 -25.95
CA LYS A 41 -2.27 -6.73 -25.87
C LYS A 41 -1.91 -6.39 -24.42
N ASN A 42 -2.88 -6.37 -23.50
CA ASN A 42 -2.61 -6.06 -22.10
C ASN A 42 -1.77 -7.15 -21.42
N ALA A 43 -1.98 -8.43 -21.77
CA ALA A 43 -1.19 -9.54 -21.26
C ALA A 43 0.26 -9.48 -21.76
N ALA A 44 0.47 -9.22 -23.06
CA ALA A 44 1.81 -9.07 -23.64
C ALA A 44 2.58 -7.89 -23.01
N ILE A 45 1.92 -6.73 -22.85
CA ILE A 45 2.54 -5.58 -22.19
C ILE A 45 2.83 -5.91 -20.71
N LEU A 46 1.95 -6.62 -20.00
CA LEU A 46 2.20 -7.02 -18.62
C LEU A 46 3.41 -7.95 -18.51
N CYS A 47 3.55 -8.94 -19.40
CA CYS A 47 4.74 -9.80 -19.45
C CYS A 47 6.01 -8.98 -19.70
N LEU A 48 5.98 -8.03 -20.63
CA LEU A 48 7.11 -7.15 -20.93
C LEU A 48 7.49 -6.27 -19.71
N VAL A 49 6.49 -5.72 -19.03
CA VAL A 49 6.69 -4.92 -17.81
C VAL A 49 7.31 -5.76 -16.70
N LEU A 50 6.77 -6.96 -16.45
CA LEU A 50 7.31 -7.89 -15.46
C LEU A 50 8.75 -8.30 -15.79
N ALA A 51 9.04 -8.63 -17.06
CA ALA A 51 10.40 -8.94 -17.50
C ALA A 51 11.35 -7.75 -17.31
N THR A 52 10.90 -6.53 -17.60
CA THR A 52 11.69 -5.32 -17.38
C THR A 52 11.98 -5.10 -15.89
N LEU A 53 11.02 -5.39 -15.00
CA LEU A 53 11.22 -5.29 -13.55
C LEU A 53 12.33 -6.23 -13.06
N ILE A 54 12.55 -7.39 -13.68
CA ILE A 54 13.66 -8.30 -13.32
C ILE A 54 15.01 -7.61 -13.52
N SER A 55 15.19 -6.92 -14.66
CA SER A 55 16.44 -6.22 -14.99
C SER A 55 16.68 -4.99 -14.11
N PHE A 56 15.60 -4.30 -13.70
CA PHE A 56 15.72 -3.13 -12.83
C PHE A 56 15.90 -3.51 -11.36
N ARG A 57 14.97 -4.30 -10.82
CA ARG A 57 14.92 -4.72 -9.41
C ARG A 57 14.14 -6.03 -9.24
N PHE A 58 14.88 -7.13 -9.19
CA PHE A 58 14.36 -8.50 -9.05
C PHE A 58 13.34 -8.68 -7.91
N TYR A 59 13.57 -8.09 -6.72
CA TYR A 59 12.65 -8.26 -5.59
C TYR A 59 11.27 -7.65 -5.86
N LEU A 60 11.18 -6.57 -6.64
CA LEU A 60 9.91 -5.97 -7.04
C LEU A 60 9.17 -6.84 -8.04
N PHE A 61 9.90 -7.51 -8.93
CA PHE A 61 9.31 -8.49 -9.85
C PHE A 61 8.62 -9.62 -9.10
N TYR A 62 9.28 -10.23 -8.09
CA TYR A 62 8.67 -11.33 -7.33
C TYR A 62 7.41 -10.86 -6.59
N MET A 63 7.49 -9.73 -5.87
CA MET A 63 6.33 -9.18 -5.17
C MET A 63 5.17 -8.81 -6.09
N MET A 64 5.46 -8.18 -7.23
CA MET A 64 4.44 -7.86 -8.22
C MET A 64 3.83 -9.13 -8.82
N THR A 65 4.64 -10.12 -9.18
CA THR A 65 4.14 -11.39 -9.72
C THR A 65 3.24 -12.09 -8.70
N THR A 66 3.64 -12.16 -7.43
CA THR A 66 2.79 -12.71 -6.36
C THR A 66 1.49 -11.93 -6.21
N ALA A 67 1.52 -10.59 -6.28
CA ALA A 67 0.31 -9.77 -6.23
C ALA A 67 -0.62 -10.00 -7.43
N VAL A 68 -0.06 -10.13 -8.64
CA VAL A 68 -0.79 -10.44 -9.87
C VAL A 68 -1.46 -11.81 -9.77
N LEU A 69 -0.71 -12.83 -9.38
CA LEU A 69 -1.22 -14.19 -9.19
C LEU A 69 -2.32 -14.22 -8.13
N GLY A 70 -2.08 -13.62 -6.97
CA GLY A 70 -3.06 -13.56 -5.89
C GLY A 70 -4.37 -12.88 -6.31
N ALA A 71 -4.29 -11.80 -7.08
CA ALA A 71 -5.48 -11.11 -7.57
C ALA A 71 -6.28 -11.90 -8.60
N PHE A 72 -5.60 -12.69 -9.44
CA PHE A 72 -6.29 -13.60 -10.34
C PHE A 72 -6.90 -14.81 -9.61
N ILE A 73 -6.25 -15.32 -8.55
CA ILE A 73 -6.77 -16.44 -7.75
C ILE A 73 -8.04 -16.04 -6.96
N ILE A 74 -8.03 -14.88 -6.30
CA ILE A 74 -9.18 -14.43 -5.50
C ILE A 74 -10.34 -13.96 -6.38
N GLY A 75 -10.04 -13.59 -7.62
CA GLY A 75 -11.01 -13.14 -8.59
C GLY A 75 -11.44 -11.69 -8.36
N THR A 76 -11.21 -10.85 -9.36
CA THR A 76 -11.65 -9.44 -9.36
C THR A 76 -13.18 -9.27 -9.46
N ARG A 77 -13.93 -10.35 -9.71
CA ARG A 77 -15.40 -10.41 -9.85
C ARG A 77 -16.00 -11.61 -9.10
N GLU A 78 -17.33 -11.69 -9.06
CA GLU A 78 -18.08 -12.84 -8.55
C GLU A 78 -17.66 -14.14 -9.27
N PHE A 79 -17.65 -15.25 -8.54
CA PHE A 79 -17.19 -16.55 -9.04
C PHE A 79 -18.10 -17.01 -10.19
N THR A 80 -17.58 -16.88 -11.41
CA THR A 80 -18.18 -17.48 -12.62
C THR A 80 -17.17 -18.48 -13.19
N LEU A 81 -17.64 -19.68 -13.55
CA LEU A 81 -16.77 -20.75 -14.07
C LEU A 81 -15.95 -20.28 -15.29
N SER A 82 -16.59 -19.52 -16.18
CA SER A 82 -15.94 -18.90 -17.34
C SER A 82 -14.89 -17.85 -16.96
N GLY A 83 -15.10 -17.10 -15.87
CA GLY A 83 -14.14 -16.14 -15.34
C GLY A 83 -12.90 -16.83 -14.76
N PHE A 84 -13.11 -17.91 -14.00
CA PHE A 84 -12.04 -18.70 -13.41
C PHE A 84 -11.15 -19.37 -14.48
N ILE A 85 -11.76 -20.03 -15.47
CA ILE A 85 -11.02 -20.67 -16.56
C ILE A 85 -10.15 -19.66 -17.30
N ARG A 86 -10.68 -18.46 -17.57
CA ARG A 86 -9.90 -17.44 -18.28
C ARG A 86 -8.77 -16.85 -17.42
N GLN A 87 -8.96 -16.73 -16.11
CA GLN A 87 -7.91 -16.32 -15.17
C GLN A 87 -6.80 -17.36 -15.14
N LEU A 88 -7.15 -18.64 -15.13
CA LEU A 88 -6.19 -19.75 -15.22
C LEU A 88 -5.39 -19.67 -16.52
N PHE A 89 -6.02 -19.46 -17.67
CA PHE A 89 -5.31 -19.29 -18.95
C PHE A 89 -4.35 -18.10 -18.94
N VAL A 90 -4.72 -16.96 -18.35
CA VAL A 90 -3.81 -15.81 -18.22
C VAL A 90 -2.63 -16.12 -17.32
N VAL A 91 -2.88 -16.72 -16.15
CA VAL A 91 -1.83 -17.08 -15.20
C VAL A 91 -0.84 -18.07 -15.81
N VAL A 92 -1.35 -19.12 -16.48
CA VAL A 92 -0.53 -20.11 -17.18
C VAL A 92 0.24 -19.45 -18.33
N GLY A 93 -0.42 -18.60 -19.13
CA GLY A 93 0.22 -17.89 -20.24
C GLY A 93 1.36 -16.97 -19.78
N ILE A 94 1.15 -16.20 -18.71
CA ILE A 94 2.18 -15.36 -18.10
C ILE A 94 3.31 -16.24 -17.54
N GLY A 95 2.98 -17.32 -16.84
CA GLY A 95 3.98 -18.25 -16.28
C GLY A 95 4.86 -18.90 -17.34
N LEU A 96 4.27 -19.34 -18.46
CA LEU A 96 4.99 -19.89 -19.60
C LEU A 96 5.86 -18.84 -20.28
N ALA A 97 5.34 -17.63 -20.50
CA ALA A 97 6.12 -16.53 -21.08
C ALA A 97 7.34 -16.18 -20.21
N LEU A 98 7.17 -16.07 -18.89
CA LEU A 98 8.27 -15.81 -17.97
C LEU A 98 9.28 -16.97 -17.94
N THR A 99 8.81 -18.21 -18.00
CA THR A 99 9.70 -19.39 -18.06
C THR A 99 10.54 -19.39 -19.34
N TYR A 100 9.92 -19.09 -20.48
CA TYR A 100 10.59 -18.95 -21.77
C TYR A 100 11.68 -17.86 -21.75
N MET A 101 11.41 -16.74 -21.07
CA MET A 101 12.36 -15.65 -20.88
C MET A 101 13.52 -15.98 -19.91
N GLY A 102 13.62 -17.22 -19.41
CA GLY A 102 14.72 -17.67 -18.56
C GLY A 102 14.63 -17.20 -17.11
N VAL A 103 13.49 -16.65 -16.70
CA VAL A 103 13.27 -16.11 -15.34
C VAL A 103 13.48 -17.16 -14.27
N LEU A 104 13.10 -18.41 -14.54
CA LEU A 104 13.26 -19.51 -13.59
C LEU A 104 14.73 -19.77 -13.23
N ARG A 105 15.66 -19.64 -14.20
CA ARG A 105 17.10 -19.82 -13.97
C ARG A 105 17.65 -18.71 -13.08
N THR A 106 17.29 -17.47 -13.40
CA THR A 106 17.65 -16.29 -12.61
C THR A 106 17.09 -16.39 -11.19
N ALA A 107 15.86 -16.88 -11.04
CA ALA A 107 15.21 -17.08 -9.75
C ALA A 107 15.92 -18.13 -8.89
N GLN A 108 16.31 -19.27 -9.47
CA GLN A 108 17.04 -20.30 -8.72
C GLN A 108 18.39 -19.79 -8.21
N GLN A 109 19.15 -19.06 -9.04
CA GLN A 109 20.43 -18.48 -8.64
C GLN A 109 20.27 -17.43 -7.53
N GLN A 110 19.25 -16.58 -7.62
CA GLN A 110 19.00 -15.51 -6.66
C GLN A 110 18.38 -16.02 -5.35
N ALA A 111 17.48 -17.00 -5.42
CA ALA A 111 16.83 -17.58 -4.25
C ALA A 111 17.84 -18.23 -3.30
N GLY A 112 18.89 -18.86 -3.82
CA GLY A 112 19.97 -19.40 -3.01
C GLY A 112 20.76 -18.36 -2.22
N TYR A 113 20.90 -17.14 -2.75
CA TYR A 113 21.67 -16.06 -2.10
C TYR A 113 20.80 -15.18 -1.19
N PHE A 114 19.62 -14.76 -1.66
CA PHE A 114 18.74 -13.86 -0.90
C PHE A 114 17.73 -14.59 0.00
N GLY A 115 17.62 -15.91 -0.11
CA GLY A 115 16.82 -16.73 0.80
C GLY A 115 17.45 -16.91 2.17
N ASP A 116 18.74 -16.59 2.32
CA ASP A 116 19.43 -16.63 3.61
C ASP A 116 19.23 -15.31 4.37
N LEU A 117 18.51 -15.39 5.49
CA LEU A 117 18.25 -14.26 6.40
C LEU A 117 19.54 -13.63 6.93
N ARG A 118 20.66 -14.37 6.95
CA ARG A 118 21.96 -13.84 7.37
C ARG A 118 22.51 -12.81 6.38
N VAL A 119 22.19 -12.93 5.09
CA VAL A 119 22.56 -11.94 4.08
C VAL A 119 21.75 -10.66 4.25
N VAL A 120 20.47 -10.80 4.58
CA VAL A 120 19.59 -9.67 4.93
C VAL A 120 20.11 -8.95 6.17
N GLU A 121 20.44 -9.71 7.22
CA GLU A 121 21.00 -9.17 8.47
C GLU A 121 22.31 -8.41 8.25
N ARG A 122 23.27 -8.99 7.52
CA ARG A 122 24.53 -8.30 7.20
C ARG A 122 24.29 -6.98 6.46
N SER A 123 23.37 -6.99 5.49
CA SER A 123 23.02 -5.79 4.71
C SER A 123 22.33 -4.73 5.58
N ARG A 124 21.50 -5.15 6.53
CA ARG A 124 20.82 -4.27 7.49
C ARG A 124 21.81 -3.65 8.47
N LEU A 125 22.71 -4.46 9.04
CA LEU A 125 23.75 -4.03 9.99
C LEU A 125 24.72 -3.03 9.37
N ASP A 126 25.09 -3.21 8.09
CA ASP A 126 25.93 -2.26 7.38
C ASP A 126 25.24 -0.89 7.27
N GLN A 127 23.96 -0.88 6.93
CA GLN A 127 23.15 0.35 6.86
C GLN A 127 22.97 1.01 8.23
N SER A 128 22.78 0.22 9.29
CA SER A 128 22.53 0.72 10.63
C SER A 128 23.77 1.30 11.31
N ARG A 129 24.98 1.03 10.80
CA ARG A 129 26.23 1.65 11.28
C ARG A 129 26.47 3.07 10.74
N ALA A 130 25.74 3.50 9.71
CA ALA A 130 25.87 4.85 9.18
C ALA A 130 25.23 5.91 10.11
N GLN A 131 25.51 7.20 9.86
CA GLN A 131 25.14 8.32 10.76
C GLN A 131 23.65 8.44 11.11
N SER A 132 22.76 7.89 10.29
CA SER A 132 21.30 7.85 10.49
C SER A 132 20.74 6.43 10.57
N GLY A 133 21.56 5.50 11.07
CA GLY A 133 21.18 4.12 11.27
C GLY A 133 20.30 3.91 12.51
N PHE A 134 19.47 2.86 12.49
CA PHE A 134 18.58 2.48 13.59
C PHE A 134 18.50 0.95 13.74
N GLY A 135 18.09 0.48 14.92
CA GLY A 135 17.82 -0.93 15.20
C GLY A 135 19.04 -1.84 15.04
N GLN A 136 20.20 -1.43 15.57
CA GLN A 136 21.44 -2.22 15.59
C GLN A 136 21.36 -3.43 16.54
N ASP A 137 20.47 -3.34 17.53
CA ASP A 137 20.19 -4.31 18.58
C ASP A 137 19.21 -5.41 18.14
N VAL A 138 18.62 -5.27 16.95
CA VAL A 138 17.60 -6.19 16.43
C VAL A 138 18.22 -7.15 15.43
N ASP A 139 18.31 -8.42 15.82
CA ASP A 139 18.79 -9.50 14.97
C ASP A 139 17.67 -10.04 14.05
N VAL A 140 17.88 -9.96 12.74
CA VAL A 140 16.96 -10.42 11.68
C VAL A 140 17.45 -11.75 11.05
N SER A 141 18.54 -12.34 11.55
CA SER A 141 19.10 -13.59 11.01
C SER A 141 18.21 -14.81 11.25
N THR A 142 17.23 -14.70 12.14
CA THR A 142 16.21 -15.73 12.40
C THR A 142 14.82 -15.24 12.01
N THR A 143 13.92 -16.16 11.64
CA THR A 143 12.53 -15.81 11.29
C THR A 143 11.81 -15.13 12.45
N GLU A 144 12.06 -15.58 13.68
CA GLU A 144 11.48 -14.95 14.88
C GLU A 144 11.99 -13.52 15.09
N GLY A 145 13.32 -13.33 14.96
CA GLY A 145 13.94 -12.01 15.05
C GLY A 145 13.42 -11.05 13.98
N ALA A 146 13.25 -11.54 12.74
CA ALA A 146 12.68 -10.77 11.64
C ALA A 146 11.23 -10.32 11.93
N ILE A 147 10.38 -11.19 12.49
CA ILE A 147 9.01 -10.83 12.86
C ILE A 147 9.00 -9.77 13.97
N LYS A 148 9.88 -9.88 14.97
CA LYS A 148 10.02 -8.88 16.05
C LYS A 148 10.56 -7.54 15.54
N ALA A 149 11.33 -7.54 14.45
CA ALA A 149 11.86 -6.34 13.82
C ALA A 149 10.80 -5.53 13.03
N VAL A 150 9.74 -6.19 12.54
CA VAL A 150 8.74 -5.58 11.67
C VAL A 150 8.08 -4.33 12.28
N PRO A 151 7.57 -4.32 13.53
CA PRO A 151 6.93 -3.14 14.09
C PRO A 151 7.85 -1.92 14.12
N LEU A 152 9.09 -2.11 14.60
CA LEU A 152 10.10 -1.05 14.63
C LEU A 152 10.45 -0.57 13.21
N GLY A 153 10.63 -1.51 12.28
CA GLY A 153 10.91 -1.21 10.88
C GLY A 153 9.80 -0.43 10.21
N ILE A 154 8.52 -0.79 10.45
CA ILE A 154 7.37 -0.07 9.91
C ILE A 154 7.30 1.34 10.47
N ILE A 155 7.49 1.51 11.78
CA ILE A 155 7.47 2.83 12.42
C ILE A 155 8.54 3.73 11.81
N ASN A 156 9.77 3.24 11.70
CA ASN A 156 10.86 4.02 11.12
C ASN A 156 10.65 4.27 9.62
N LEU A 157 10.22 3.27 8.86
CA LEU A 157 9.95 3.40 7.43
C LEU A 157 8.86 4.44 7.15
N LEU A 158 7.76 4.40 7.89
CA LEU A 158 6.59 5.25 7.64
C LEU A 158 6.67 6.62 8.30
N PHE A 159 7.31 6.75 9.46
CA PHE A 159 7.25 7.97 10.27
C PHE A 159 8.58 8.68 10.49
N ALA A 160 9.73 8.04 10.24
CA ALA A 160 11.02 8.73 10.36
C ALA A 160 11.35 9.56 9.09
N PRO A 161 12.13 10.64 9.17
CA PRO A 161 12.78 11.17 10.36
C PRO A 161 11.79 11.85 11.31
N PHE A 162 11.96 11.63 12.61
CA PHE A 162 11.23 12.35 13.63
C PHE A 162 11.89 13.73 13.89
N PRO A 163 11.14 14.75 14.34
CA PRO A 163 11.66 16.11 14.47
C PRO A 163 12.82 16.19 15.46
N TRP A 164 12.80 15.35 16.50
CA TRP A 164 13.85 15.24 17.51
C TRP A 164 15.06 14.41 17.07
N GLU A 165 14.99 13.68 15.95
CA GLU A 165 16.09 12.86 15.42
C GLU A 165 16.89 13.55 14.32
N VAL A 166 16.54 14.79 13.97
CA VAL A 166 17.22 15.54 12.92
C VAL A 166 18.62 15.94 13.39
N ARG A 167 19.63 15.32 12.78
CA ARG A 167 21.05 15.60 13.03
C ARG A 167 21.74 16.31 11.87
N SER A 168 21.03 16.54 10.75
CA SER A 168 21.60 17.18 9.55
C SER A 168 20.62 18.11 8.84
N LEU A 169 21.15 19.12 8.14
CA LEU A 169 20.37 20.05 7.30
C LEU A 169 19.60 19.33 6.18
N ARG A 170 20.12 18.21 5.66
CA ARG A 170 19.41 17.41 4.65
C ARG A 170 18.16 16.74 5.22
N GLN A 171 18.19 16.34 6.49
CA GLN A 171 17.05 15.78 7.19
C GLN A 171 16.03 16.85 7.59
N SER A 172 16.45 18.10 7.84
CA SER A 172 15.50 19.16 8.19
C SER A 172 14.63 19.57 6.99
N ILE A 173 15.15 19.51 5.76
CA ILE A 173 14.40 19.82 4.53
C ILE A 173 13.25 18.83 4.31
N THR A 174 13.34 17.62 4.85
CA THR A 174 12.28 16.61 4.69
C THR A 174 11.18 16.70 5.75
N LEU A 175 11.37 17.46 6.83
CA LEU A 175 10.38 17.58 7.90
C LEU A 175 9.02 18.16 7.45
N PRO A 176 8.95 19.21 6.61
CA PRO A 176 7.66 19.71 6.13
C PRO A 176 6.86 18.62 5.40
N GLU A 177 7.55 17.79 4.63
CA GLU A 177 6.93 16.64 3.96
C GLU A 177 6.39 15.62 4.96
N MET A 178 7.13 15.36 6.05
CA MET A 178 6.70 14.44 7.11
C MET A 178 5.46 14.94 7.84
N LEU A 179 5.37 16.24 8.12
CA LEU A 179 4.18 16.83 8.73
C LEU A 179 2.95 16.63 7.84
N VAL A 180 3.07 16.90 6.55
CA VAL A 180 1.98 16.65 5.59
C VAL A 180 1.63 15.16 5.57
N TRP A 181 2.62 14.27 5.52
CA TRP A 181 2.39 12.84 5.55
C TRP A 181 1.66 12.37 6.81
N TRP A 182 2.04 12.85 7.99
CA TRP A 182 1.37 12.52 9.24
C TRP A 182 -0.09 12.99 9.26
N THR A 183 -0.39 14.15 8.68
CA THR A 183 -1.79 14.60 8.53
C THR A 183 -2.59 13.74 7.55
N CYS A 184 -1.95 13.15 6.53
CA CYS A 184 -2.58 12.21 5.62
C CYS A 184 -2.77 10.81 6.21
N PHE A 185 -2.01 10.44 7.24
CA PHE A 185 -2.01 9.08 7.79
C PHE A 185 -3.38 8.63 8.35
N PRO A 186 -4.17 9.46 9.07
CA PRO A 186 -5.53 9.10 9.46
C PRO A 186 -6.44 8.84 8.24
N LEU A 187 -6.28 9.60 7.15
CA LEU A 187 -7.03 9.38 5.90
C LEU A 187 -6.62 8.07 5.24
N LEU A 188 -5.33 7.71 5.30
CA LEU A 188 -4.85 6.41 4.84
C LEU A 188 -5.55 5.27 5.59
N ILE A 189 -5.60 5.32 6.93
CA ILE A 189 -6.26 4.29 7.74
C ILE A 189 -7.74 4.17 7.37
N LEU A 190 -8.45 5.30 7.26
CA LEU A 190 -9.87 5.31 6.88
C LEU A 190 -10.10 4.74 5.47
N GLY A 191 -9.28 5.14 4.51
CA GLY A 191 -9.35 4.66 3.13
C GLY A 191 -9.03 3.17 3.02
N LEU A 192 -8.03 2.69 3.76
CA LEU A 192 -7.67 1.28 3.84
C LEU A 192 -8.81 0.46 4.46
N TRP A 193 -9.34 0.90 5.60
CA TRP A 193 -10.46 0.25 6.28
C TRP A 193 -11.70 0.14 5.39
N PHE A 194 -12.09 1.25 4.74
CA PHE A 194 -13.22 1.26 3.81
C PHE A 194 -12.99 0.31 2.63
N THR A 195 -11.80 0.36 2.04
CA THR A 195 -11.46 -0.45 0.86
C THR A 195 -11.44 -1.94 1.20
N ILE A 196 -10.86 -2.33 2.34
CA ILE A 196 -10.87 -3.72 2.81
C ILE A 196 -12.31 -4.18 3.09
N ARG A 197 -13.17 -3.33 3.64
CA ARG A 197 -14.54 -3.73 4.00
C ARG A 197 -15.48 -3.83 2.80
N HIS A 198 -15.34 -2.95 1.80
CA HIS A 198 -16.32 -2.79 0.71
C HIS A 198 -15.78 -3.13 -0.68
N ARG A 199 -14.47 -3.11 -0.89
CA ARG A 199 -13.82 -3.18 -2.21
C ARG A 199 -12.61 -4.12 -2.25
N LEU A 200 -12.52 -5.08 -1.31
CA LEU A 200 -11.35 -5.96 -1.12
C LEU A 200 -10.88 -6.62 -2.42
N ARG A 201 -11.81 -7.21 -3.18
CA ARG A 201 -11.51 -7.92 -4.44
C ARG A 201 -10.92 -7.01 -5.52
N GLN A 202 -11.40 -5.77 -5.61
CA GLN A 202 -10.97 -4.81 -6.64
C GLN A 202 -9.62 -4.19 -6.31
N SER A 203 -9.29 -4.03 -5.03
CA SER A 203 -8.04 -3.44 -4.58
C SER A 203 -6.99 -4.49 -4.16
N PHE A 204 -7.27 -5.77 -4.36
CA PHE A 204 -6.45 -6.86 -3.85
C PHE A 204 -5.01 -6.82 -4.35
N VAL A 205 -4.80 -6.58 -5.65
CA VAL A 205 -3.46 -6.45 -6.25
C VAL A 205 -2.65 -5.39 -5.51
N ILE A 206 -3.26 -4.22 -5.30
CA ILE A 206 -2.61 -3.06 -4.68
C ILE A 206 -2.35 -3.36 -3.20
N LEU A 207 -3.30 -3.95 -2.50
CA LEU A 207 -3.18 -4.29 -1.08
C LEU A 207 -2.07 -5.31 -0.84
N ILE A 208 -2.03 -6.44 -1.57
CA ILE A 208 -0.95 -7.42 -1.44
C ILE A 208 0.38 -6.76 -1.76
N PHE A 209 0.48 -6.11 -2.92
CA PHE A 209 1.75 -5.54 -3.36
C PHE A 209 2.30 -4.54 -2.34
N THR A 210 1.46 -3.60 -1.90
CA THR A 210 1.86 -2.56 -0.94
C THR A 210 2.22 -3.17 0.41
N THR A 211 1.46 -4.17 0.87
CA THR A 211 1.74 -4.86 2.14
C THR A 211 3.07 -5.62 2.10
N MET A 212 3.29 -6.43 1.06
CA MET A 212 4.54 -7.15 0.87
C MET A 212 5.74 -6.20 0.80
N LEU A 213 5.61 -5.10 0.04
CA LEU A 213 6.69 -4.12 -0.11
C LEU A 213 6.98 -3.40 1.21
N THR A 214 5.95 -3.07 1.98
CA THR A 214 6.10 -2.46 3.32
C THR A 214 6.83 -3.39 4.27
N LEU A 215 6.44 -4.67 4.31
CA LEU A 215 7.07 -5.68 5.16
C LEU A 215 8.53 -5.90 4.75
N ALA A 216 8.79 -6.11 3.45
CA ALA A 216 10.15 -6.31 2.93
C ALA A 216 11.07 -5.14 3.30
N TYR A 217 10.61 -3.90 3.14
CA TYR A 217 11.38 -2.72 3.51
C TYR A 217 11.52 -2.54 5.01
N SER A 218 10.52 -2.88 5.82
CA SER A 218 10.64 -2.80 7.28
C SER A 218 11.76 -3.70 7.83
N ILE A 219 11.92 -4.88 7.23
CA ILE A 219 12.92 -5.88 7.61
C ILE A 219 14.30 -5.52 7.03
N TYR A 220 14.35 -5.11 5.76
CA TYR A 220 15.60 -4.84 5.07
C TYR A 220 16.29 -3.53 5.51
N GLN A 221 15.50 -2.53 5.91
CA GLN A 221 15.99 -1.18 6.10
C GLN A 221 16.52 -0.95 7.52
N GLY A 222 17.80 -0.60 7.64
CA GLY A 222 18.44 -0.22 8.90
C GLY A 222 18.85 1.25 8.99
N ASN A 223 18.40 2.10 8.05
CA ASN A 223 18.86 3.49 7.93
C ASN A 223 17.74 4.41 7.45
N VAL A 224 17.56 5.54 8.12
CA VAL A 224 16.46 6.48 7.89
C VAL A 224 16.55 7.17 6.53
N GLY A 225 17.75 7.50 6.03
CA GLY A 225 17.94 8.18 4.75
C GLY A 225 17.56 7.29 3.55
N THR A 226 17.95 6.03 3.58
CA THR A 226 17.54 5.04 2.57
C THR A 226 16.08 4.64 2.74
N ALA A 227 15.57 4.56 3.98
CA ALA A 227 14.14 4.38 4.26
C ALA A 227 13.30 5.50 3.62
N TYR A 228 13.74 6.75 3.74
CA TYR A 228 13.09 7.91 3.15
C TYR A 228 12.93 7.77 1.63
N ARG A 229 14.01 7.36 0.94
CA ARG A 229 13.99 7.12 -0.51
C ARG A 229 13.06 5.97 -0.89
N GLN A 230 13.13 4.84 -0.19
CA GLN A 230 12.30 3.67 -0.48
C GLN A 230 10.81 3.93 -0.15
N ARG A 231 10.52 4.73 0.88
CA ARG A 231 9.17 5.16 1.20
C ARG A 231 8.54 5.95 0.04
N ALA A 232 9.29 6.74 -0.70
CA ALA A 232 8.74 7.46 -1.85
C ALA A 232 8.05 6.50 -2.85
N GLN A 233 8.55 5.26 -3.01
CA GLN A 233 7.91 4.24 -3.83
C GLN A 233 6.60 3.72 -3.22
N LEU A 234 6.53 3.57 -1.89
CA LEU A 234 5.32 3.17 -1.17
C LEU A 234 4.24 4.26 -1.17
N LEU A 235 4.65 5.53 -1.04
CA LEU A 235 3.73 6.67 -0.98
C LEU A 235 2.81 6.74 -2.19
N VAL A 236 3.32 6.38 -3.37
CA VAL A 236 2.51 6.37 -4.61
C VAL A 236 1.28 5.47 -4.47
N PHE A 237 1.43 4.32 -3.82
CA PHE A 237 0.30 3.41 -3.59
C PHE A 237 -0.54 3.83 -2.39
N TYR A 238 0.08 4.30 -1.31
CA TYR A 238 -0.67 4.81 -0.15
C TYR A 238 -1.53 6.02 -0.49
N PHE A 239 -1.09 6.90 -1.39
CA PHE A 239 -1.88 8.05 -1.80
C PHE A 239 -3.17 7.67 -2.54
N ILE A 240 -3.24 6.48 -3.15
CA ILE A 240 -4.50 5.95 -3.71
C ILE A 240 -5.51 5.76 -2.57
N PHE A 241 -5.09 5.16 -1.46
CA PHE A 241 -5.95 4.95 -0.29
C PHE A 241 -6.24 6.25 0.47
N VAL A 242 -5.27 7.17 0.59
CA VAL A 242 -5.49 8.51 1.15
C VAL A 242 -6.56 9.25 0.36
N ALA A 243 -6.55 9.16 -0.98
CA ALA A 243 -7.56 9.78 -1.83
C ALA A 243 -8.96 9.21 -1.53
N VAL A 244 -9.09 7.89 -1.39
CA VAL A 244 -10.35 7.24 -0.97
C VAL A 244 -10.80 7.76 0.39
N GLY A 245 -9.91 7.81 1.38
CA GLY A 245 -10.22 8.33 2.71
C GLY A 245 -10.67 9.79 2.71
N TYR A 246 -10.02 10.63 1.89
CA TYR A 246 -10.40 12.03 1.71
C TYR A 246 -11.80 12.20 1.14
N VAL A 247 -12.14 11.43 0.09
CA VAL A 247 -13.48 11.45 -0.53
C VAL A 247 -14.55 11.08 0.50
N LEU A 248 -14.33 10.03 1.29
CA LEU A 248 -15.28 9.60 2.34
C LEU A 248 -15.52 10.67 3.41
N VAL A 249 -14.47 11.40 3.80
CA VAL A 249 -14.61 12.50 4.77
C VAL A 249 -15.36 13.68 4.15
N ARG A 250 -15.13 13.96 2.87
CA ARG A 250 -15.85 15.02 2.14
C ARG A 250 -17.33 14.71 1.98
N GLU A 251 -17.69 13.51 1.53
CA GLU A 251 -19.08 13.07 1.37
C GLU A 251 -19.84 13.21 2.70
N LYS A 252 -19.29 12.69 3.81
CA LYS A 252 -19.91 12.82 5.14
C LYS A 252 -20.08 14.28 5.60
N ARG A 253 -19.16 15.18 5.22
CA ARG A 253 -19.28 16.61 5.56
C ARG A 253 -20.39 17.28 4.74
N GLU A 254 -20.55 16.88 3.48
CA GLU A 254 -21.60 17.39 2.59
C GLU A 254 -22.98 16.89 3.02
N GLU A 255 -23.12 15.61 3.36
CA GLU A 255 -24.34 15.05 3.93
C GLU A 255 -24.75 15.78 5.22
N LYS A 256 -23.81 16.04 6.13
CA LYS A 256 -24.09 16.80 7.37
C LYS A 256 -24.53 18.23 7.08
N LYS A 257 -23.95 18.88 6.06
CA LYS A 257 -24.33 20.23 5.67
C LYS A 257 -25.75 20.24 5.07
N GLN A 258 -26.05 19.31 4.18
CA GLN A 258 -27.39 19.14 3.60
C GLN A 258 -28.43 18.85 4.68
N LEU A 259 -28.11 17.99 5.65
CA LEU A 259 -28.99 17.72 6.79
C LEU A 259 -29.20 18.96 7.66
N ALA A 260 -28.14 19.73 7.94
CA ALA A 260 -28.24 20.97 8.71
C ALA A 260 -29.08 22.04 7.98
N ASP A 261 -28.94 22.15 6.66
CA ASP A 261 -29.72 23.08 5.83
C ASP A 261 -31.20 22.63 5.75
N ALA A 262 -31.47 21.33 5.63
CA ALA A 262 -32.83 20.79 5.68
C ALA A 262 -33.52 21.05 7.04
N VAL A 263 -32.79 20.90 8.16
CA VAL A 263 -33.29 21.22 9.51
C VAL A 263 -33.55 22.72 9.68
N ARG A 264 -32.77 23.58 9.02
CA ARG A 264 -32.99 25.05 9.02
C ARG A 264 -34.19 25.45 8.17
N GLN A 265 -34.42 24.81 7.03
CA GLN A 265 -35.53 25.11 6.12
C GLN A 265 -36.87 24.53 6.61
N HIS A 266 -36.87 23.44 7.37
CA HIS A 266 -38.08 22.83 7.94
C HIS A 266 -38.00 22.71 9.49
N PRO A 267 -38.07 23.83 10.24
CA PRO A 267 -38.01 23.83 11.71
C PRO A 267 -39.19 23.11 12.39
N GLU A 268 -40.28 22.89 11.66
CA GLU A 268 -41.48 22.13 12.07
C GLU A 268 -41.15 20.70 12.52
N VAL A 269 -40.18 20.02 11.87
CA VAL A 269 -39.80 18.63 12.17
C VAL A 269 -39.15 18.51 13.56
N ARG A 270 -38.37 19.51 13.98
CA ARG A 270 -37.71 19.54 15.29
C ARG A 270 -38.69 19.72 16.46
N ARG A 271 -39.89 20.27 16.20
CA ARG A 271 -40.94 20.45 17.22
C ARG A 271 -41.75 19.18 17.48
N ARG A 272 -41.81 18.23 16.55
CA ARG A 272 -42.55 16.97 16.72
C ARG A 272 -41.86 16.00 17.67
N ASP A 273 -40.53 15.87 17.59
CA ASP A 273 -39.76 14.98 18.48
C ASP A 273 -39.64 15.48 19.93
N ARG A 274 -39.77 16.80 20.17
CA ARG A 274 -39.77 17.37 21.52
C ARG A 274 -41.12 17.34 22.23
N ARG A 275 -42.21 16.97 21.53
CA ARG A 275 -43.58 16.99 22.04
C ARG A 275 -44.14 15.60 22.37
N LEU A 276 -43.31 14.58 22.52
CA LEU A 276 -43.75 13.38 23.24
C LEU A 276 -43.60 13.66 24.74
N PRO A 277 -44.70 13.92 25.47
CA PRO A 277 -44.62 14.04 26.91
C PRO A 277 -44.37 12.64 27.46
N ILE A 278 -43.47 12.55 28.44
CA ILE A 278 -43.45 11.47 29.42
C ILE A 278 -44.80 11.55 30.15
N SER A 279 -45.83 10.90 29.61
CA SER A 279 -47.10 10.74 30.30
C SER A 279 -46.92 9.63 31.32
N ALA A 280 -46.51 10.03 32.52
CA ALA A 280 -46.78 9.31 33.74
C ALA A 280 -48.27 8.91 33.78
N GLY A 281 -48.53 7.67 34.15
CA GLY A 281 -49.89 7.14 34.24
C GLY A 281 -49.89 5.75 34.87
N SER A 282 -49.47 5.64 36.13
CA SER A 282 -50.08 4.64 37.02
C SER A 282 -51.52 5.10 37.27
N PRO A 283 -52.50 4.18 37.22
CA PRO A 283 -53.11 3.83 38.50
C PRO A 283 -53.61 2.37 38.63
N ALA A 284 -53.61 1.96 39.90
CA ALA A 284 -54.66 1.21 40.59
C ALA A 284 -54.87 -0.30 40.37
N LYS A 285 -54.84 -0.97 41.55
CA LYS A 285 -55.37 -2.30 41.89
C LYS A 285 -56.89 -2.41 41.72
N ALA A 286 -57.37 -3.64 41.49
CA ALA A 286 -58.65 -4.28 41.85
C ALA A 286 -59.06 -5.20 40.67
N ASN A 287 -59.31 -6.51 40.76
CA ASN A 287 -59.48 -7.49 41.85
C ASN A 287 -58.76 -8.78 41.46
#